data_AF-A0A1C6KV27-F1
#
_entry.id   AF-A0A1C6KV27-F1
#
_cell.length_a   1.000
_cell.length_b   1.000
_cell.length_c   1.000
_cell.angle_alpha   90.00
_cell.angle_beta   90.00
_cell.angle_gamma   90.00
#
_symmetry.space_group_name_H-M   'P 1'
#
loop_
_entity.id
_entity.type
_entity.pdbx_description
1 polymer ?
#
loop_
_entity_poly.entity_id
_entity_poly.type
_entity_poly.pdbx_seq_one_letter_code
_entity_poly.pdbx_strand_id
1 'polypeptide(L)'
;MENKRIYKHVVFAILSVFTLYIVLDLFNIPQKFNIPISNINTDLFGIVSSAVVALVIYFISYNEIDDRKIKREDNAKDTAKVLLADTYKECLNTLELLGNREILEAFIVPKVDFNKTNKDDKIMNNLQTLPFESFDKIISLSEGGYISKDKLEIYLSIKKEFALVVSMKITFFDIDKAQGLKQILYKEEIDRRFYDLINTINNEISFLTNR
;
A
#
# COMPACT_ATOMS: atom_id res chain seq x y z
N MET A 1 -9.09 10.66 -15.10
CA MET A 1 -8.43 11.83 -15.76
C MET A 1 -9.24 12.41 -16.91
N GLU A 2 -9.79 11.58 -17.81
CA GLU A 2 -10.59 12.04 -18.96
C GLU A 2 -11.86 12.81 -18.55
N ASN A 3 -12.62 12.31 -17.57
CA ASN A 3 -13.80 12.99 -17.04
C ASN A 3 -13.50 14.36 -16.39
N LYS A 4 -12.32 14.52 -15.77
CA LYS A 4 -11.89 15.80 -15.15
C LYS A 4 -11.59 16.85 -16.22
N ARG A 5 -11.04 16.44 -17.37
CA ARG A 5 -10.80 17.33 -18.52
C ARG A 5 -12.12 17.75 -19.18
N ILE A 6 -13.05 16.81 -19.39
CA ILE A 6 -14.38 17.10 -19.97
C ILE A 6 -15.14 18.08 -19.08
N TYR A 7 -15.20 17.83 -17.77
CA TYR A 7 -15.93 18.70 -16.84
C TYR A 7 -15.32 20.11 -16.74
N LYS A 8 -13.98 20.22 -16.76
CA LYS A 8 -13.28 21.52 -16.81
C LYS A 8 -13.65 22.31 -18.08
N HIS A 9 -13.75 21.65 -19.24
CA HIS A 9 -14.16 22.30 -20.48
C HIS A 9 -15.62 22.75 -20.45
N VAL A 10 -16.52 21.95 -19.86
CA VAL A 10 -17.94 22.32 -19.68
C VAL A 10 -18.08 23.54 -18.78
N VAL A 11 -17.41 23.55 -17.62
CA VAL A 11 -17.44 24.72 -16.70
C VAL A 11 -16.86 25.96 -17.37
N PHE A 12 -15.75 25.83 -18.09
CA PHE A 12 -15.14 26.95 -18.81
C PHE A 12 -16.06 27.49 -19.93
N ALA A 13 -16.77 26.62 -20.64
CA ALA A 13 -17.75 27.01 -21.66
C ALA A 13 -18.96 27.75 -21.04
N ILE A 14 -19.46 27.29 -19.90
CA ILE A 14 -20.56 27.97 -19.19
C ILE A 14 -20.12 29.37 -18.74
N LEU A 15 -18.92 29.48 -18.16
CA LEU A 15 -18.36 30.77 -17.73
C LEU A 15 -18.09 31.70 -18.91
N SER A 16 -17.61 31.20 -20.05
CA SER A 16 -17.34 32.01 -21.23
C SER A 16 -18.63 32.54 -21.87
N VAL A 17 -19.67 31.70 -21.97
CA VAL A 17 -21.00 32.12 -22.45
C VAL A 17 -21.61 33.15 -21.51
N PHE A 18 -21.53 32.94 -20.20
CA PHE A 18 -22.03 33.90 -19.20
C PHE A 18 -21.29 35.24 -19.27
N THR A 19 -19.95 35.21 -19.39
CA THR A 19 -19.13 36.43 -19.54
C THR A 19 -19.46 37.17 -20.84
N LEU A 20 -19.60 36.44 -21.95
CA LEU A 20 -19.98 37.01 -23.25
C LEU A 20 -21.35 37.68 -23.16
N TYR A 21 -22.32 37.04 -22.50
CA TYR A 21 -23.66 37.60 -22.28
C TYR A 21 -23.61 38.94 -21.52
N ILE A 22 -22.83 39.02 -20.44
CA ILE A 22 -22.64 40.27 -19.67
C ILE A 22 -22.00 41.38 -20.54
N VAL A 23 -20.97 41.04 -21.32
CA VAL A 23 -20.27 42.02 -22.17
C VAL A 23 -21.20 42.56 -23.27
N LEU A 24 -21.99 41.69 -23.90
CA LEU A 24 -22.94 42.10 -24.94
C LEU A 24 -23.99 43.09 -24.41
N ASP A 25 -24.47 42.88 -23.18
CA ASP A 25 -25.44 43.76 -22.53
C ASP A 25 -24.80 45.08 -22.07
N LEU A 26 -23.63 45.05 -21.40
CA LEU A 26 -22.93 46.25 -20.93
C LEU A 26 -22.63 47.26 -22.05
N PHE A 27 -22.29 46.75 -23.24
CA PHE A 27 -22.00 47.60 -24.40
C PHE A 27 -23.23 47.89 -25.27
N ASN A 28 -24.43 47.43 -24.86
CA ASN A 28 -25.69 47.53 -25.60
C ASN A 28 -25.53 47.10 -27.06
N ILE A 29 -24.72 46.07 -27.32
CA ILE A 29 -24.35 45.66 -28.69
C ILE A 29 -25.58 45.30 -29.53
N PRO A 30 -26.59 44.55 -29.03
CA PRO A 30 -27.78 44.22 -29.81
C PRO A 30 -28.58 45.46 -30.25
N GLN A 31 -28.64 46.50 -29.41
CA GLN A 31 -29.32 47.76 -29.73
C GLN A 31 -28.59 48.53 -30.86
N LYS A 32 -27.26 48.43 -30.93
CA LYS A 32 -26.48 49.00 -32.06
C LYS A 32 -26.77 48.32 -33.40
N PHE A 33 -27.30 47.10 -33.37
CA PHE A 33 -27.73 46.35 -34.56
C PHE A 33 -29.25 46.44 -34.80
N ASN A 34 -29.95 47.41 -34.19
CA ASN A 34 -31.41 47.57 -34.28
C ASN A 34 -32.21 46.32 -33.84
N ILE A 35 -31.63 45.46 -33.01
CA ILE A 35 -32.34 44.32 -32.42
C ILE A 35 -33.07 44.84 -31.16
N PRO A 36 -34.41 44.78 -31.10
CA PRO A 36 -35.18 45.32 -29.99
C PRO A 36 -35.13 44.39 -28.77
N ILE A 37 -34.00 44.42 -28.05
CA ILE A 37 -33.79 43.69 -26.80
C ILE A 37 -33.67 44.72 -25.67
N SER A 38 -34.47 44.54 -24.61
CA SER A 38 -34.37 45.31 -23.37
C SER A 38 -33.13 44.93 -22.57
N ASN A 39 -32.58 45.86 -21.78
CA ASN A 39 -31.47 45.61 -20.85
C ASN A 39 -31.75 44.41 -19.92
N ILE A 40 -30.69 43.79 -19.39
CA ILE A 40 -30.76 42.66 -18.45
C ILE A 40 -31.89 42.83 -17.40
N ASN A 41 -32.71 41.79 -17.28
CA ASN A 41 -33.61 41.64 -16.13
C ASN A 41 -32.76 41.32 -14.89
N THR A 42 -32.72 42.26 -13.95
CA THR A 42 -31.93 42.17 -12.71
C THR A 42 -32.29 40.96 -11.85
N ASP A 43 -33.56 40.54 -11.85
CA ASP A 43 -34.00 39.36 -11.10
C ASP A 43 -33.48 38.07 -11.75
N LEU A 44 -33.60 37.96 -13.08
CA LEU A 44 -33.05 36.83 -13.83
C LEU A 44 -31.52 36.77 -13.69
N PHE A 45 -30.85 37.92 -13.74
CA PHE A 45 -29.41 38.02 -13.57
C PHE A 45 -28.96 37.60 -12.16
N GLY A 46 -29.69 38.00 -11.12
CA GLY A 46 -29.44 37.55 -9.75
C GLY A 46 -29.54 36.03 -9.58
N ILE A 47 -30.57 35.42 -10.19
CA ILE A 47 -30.76 33.96 -10.18
C ILE A 47 -29.61 33.25 -10.91
N VAL A 48 -29.27 33.69 -12.13
CA VAL A 48 -28.21 33.07 -12.94
C VAL A 48 -26.84 33.26 -12.28
N SER A 49 -26.54 34.45 -11.76
CA SER A 49 -25.27 34.74 -11.06
C SER A 49 -25.11 33.85 -9.84
N SER A 50 -26.17 33.69 -9.04
CA SER A 50 -26.15 32.81 -7.87
C SER A 50 -25.90 31.34 -8.25
N ALA A 51 -26.52 30.87 -9.33
CA ALA A 51 -26.29 29.53 -9.86
C ALA A 51 -24.86 29.33 -10.37
N VAL A 52 -24.29 30.32 -11.07
CA VAL A 52 -22.90 30.29 -11.54
C VAL A 52 -21.93 30.23 -10.36
N VAL A 53 -22.12 31.05 -9.32
CA VAL A 53 -21.29 31.02 -8.11
C VAL A 53 -21.35 29.65 -7.43
N ALA A 54 -22.55 29.08 -7.28
CA ALA A 54 -22.72 27.75 -6.70
C ALA A 54 -21.97 26.66 -7.50
N LEU A 55 -22.04 26.71 -8.84
CA LEU A 55 -21.32 25.78 -9.73
C LEU A 55 -19.80 25.91 -9.59
N VAL A 56 -19.29 27.15 -9.48
CA VAL A 56 -17.85 27.39 -9.31
C VAL A 56 -17.34 26.84 -7.97
N ILE A 57 -18.07 27.10 -6.87
CA ILE A 57 -17.72 26.56 -5.54
C ILE A 57 -17.76 25.03 -5.54
N TYR A 58 -18.79 24.44 -6.14
CA TYR A 58 -18.91 23.00 -6.30
C TYR A 58 -17.71 22.41 -7.06
N PHE A 59 -17.30 23.05 -8.15
CA PHE A 59 -16.17 22.59 -8.97
C PHE A 59 -14.83 22.64 -8.21
N ILE A 60 -14.55 23.75 -7.53
CA ILE A 60 -13.33 23.88 -6.71
C ILE A 60 -13.32 22.80 -5.64
N SER A 61 -14.44 22.65 -4.91
CA SER A 61 -14.58 21.66 -3.85
C SER A 61 -14.40 20.23 -4.36
N TYR A 62 -15.04 19.88 -5.49
CA TYR A 62 -14.91 18.57 -6.11
C TYR A 62 -13.46 18.24 -6.46
N ASN A 63 -12.76 19.18 -7.12
CA ASN A 63 -11.37 18.94 -7.51
C ASN A 63 -10.44 18.79 -6.30
N GLU A 64 -10.63 19.61 -5.27
CA GLU A 64 -9.81 19.55 -4.07
C GLU A 64 -10.05 18.23 -3.30
N ILE A 65 -11.31 17.81 -3.17
CA ILE A 65 -11.67 16.53 -2.55
C ILE A 65 -11.07 15.36 -3.34
N ASP A 66 -11.19 15.39 -4.67
CA ASP A 66 -10.65 14.35 -5.56
C ASP A 66 -9.12 14.26 -5.46
N ASP A 67 -8.42 15.39 -5.50
CA ASP A 67 -6.96 15.43 -5.38
C ASP A 67 -6.50 14.94 -3.99
N ARG A 68 -7.20 15.32 -2.91
CA ARG A 68 -6.95 14.81 -1.56
C ARG A 68 -7.20 13.31 -1.47
N LYS A 69 -8.25 12.80 -2.13
CA LYS A 69 -8.57 11.37 -2.15
C LYS A 69 -7.50 10.58 -2.89
N ILE A 70 -7.07 11.02 -4.07
CA ILE A 70 -5.99 10.39 -4.84
C ILE A 70 -4.70 10.34 -4.01
N LYS A 71 -4.28 11.47 -3.43
CA LYS A 71 -3.09 11.52 -2.57
C LYS A 71 -3.19 10.57 -1.37
N ARG A 72 -4.36 10.47 -0.75
CA ARG A 72 -4.58 9.55 0.37
C ARG A 72 -4.48 8.09 -0.07
N GLU A 73 -5.01 7.75 -1.23
CA GLU A 73 -4.94 6.40 -1.80
C GLU A 73 -3.51 6.02 -2.18
N ASP A 74 -2.75 6.95 -2.78
CA ASP A 74 -1.34 6.73 -3.12
C ASP A 74 -0.50 6.56 -1.86
N ASN A 75 -0.67 7.43 -0.85
CA ASN A 75 0.02 7.30 0.43
C ASN A 75 -0.29 5.97 1.14
N ALA A 76 -1.52 5.46 1.03
CA ALA A 76 -1.89 4.18 1.62
C ALA A 76 -1.21 2.99 0.91
N LYS A 77 -1.10 3.05 -0.43
CA LYS A 77 -0.33 2.07 -1.22
C LYS A 77 1.15 2.11 -0.88
N ASP A 78 1.73 3.30 -0.76
CA ASP A 78 3.14 3.46 -0.40
C ASP A 78 3.41 2.98 1.03
N THR A 79 2.51 3.29 1.96
CA THR A 79 2.55 2.74 3.33
C THR A 79 2.55 1.22 3.30
N ALA A 80 1.68 0.60 2.49
CA ALA A 80 1.65 -0.85 2.35
C ALA A 80 2.96 -1.43 1.79
N LYS A 81 3.54 -0.79 0.76
CA LYS A 81 4.85 -1.19 0.23
C LYS A 81 5.95 -1.12 1.29
N VAL A 82 6.01 -0.03 2.05
CA VAL A 82 7.01 0.17 3.11
C VAL A 82 6.87 -0.93 4.17
N LEU A 83 5.66 -1.18 4.68
CA LEU A 83 5.43 -2.20 5.71
C LEU A 83 5.79 -3.61 5.23
N LEU A 84 5.42 -3.97 3.98
CA LEU A 84 5.79 -5.27 3.41
C LEU A 84 7.31 -5.40 3.26
N ALA A 85 7.97 -4.39 2.71
CA ALA A 85 9.42 -4.41 2.51
C ALA A 85 10.19 -4.46 3.84
N ASP A 86 9.71 -3.76 4.85
CA ASP A 86 10.31 -3.75 6.20
C ASP A 86 10.19 -5.12 6.87
N THR A 87 8.97 -5.71 6.90
CA THR A 87 8.75 -7.08 7.38
C THR A 87 9.66 -8.09 6.68
N TYR A 88 9.79 -8.00 5.36
CA TYR A 88 10.66 -8.89 4.60
C TYR A 88 12.14 -8.72 4.93
N LYS A 89 12.62 -7.49 5.17
CA LYS A 89 13.99 -7.25 5.64
C LYS A 89 14.22 -7.82 7.04
N GLU A 90 13.27 -7.66 7.95
CA GLU A 90 13.36 -8.24 9.29
C GLU A 90 13.37 -9.78 9.27
N CYS A 91 12.63 -10.38 8.34
CA CYS A 91 12.72 -11.82 8.08
C CYS A 91 14.14 -12.21 7.64
N LEU A 92 14.72 -11.51 6.67
CA LEU A 92 16.09 -11.79 6.21
C LEU A 92 17.13 -11.62 7.32
N ASN A 93 17.03 -10.56 8.13
CA ASN A 93 17.93 -10.34 9.26
C ASN A 93 17.86 -11.51 10.26
N THR A 94 16.64 -12.01 10.54
CA THR A 94 16.46 -13.17 11.42
C THR A 94 17.04 -14.44 10.79
N LEU A 95 16.78 -14.69 9.50
CA LEU A 95 17.31 -15.85 8.79
C LEU A 95 18.84 -15.81 8.70
N GLU A 96 19.46 -14.64 8.54
CA GLU A 96 20.91 -14.46 8.55
C GLU A 96 21.52 -14.90 9.89
N LEU A 97 20.92 -14.48 11.01
CA LEU A 97 21.34 -14.90 12.35
C LEU A 97 21.24 -16.43 12.53
N LEU A 98 20.16 -17.04 12.03
CA LEU A 98 19.95 -18.49 12.10
C LEU A 98 20.80 -19.29 11.09
N GLY A 99 21.23 -18.64 10.00
CA GLY A 99 22.16 -19.20 9.02
C GLY A 99 23.60 -19.22 9.54
N ASN A 100 23.94 -18.35 10.50
CA ASN A 100 25.23 -18.36 11.16
C ASN A 100 25.25 -19.40 12.29
N ARG A 101 25.93 -20.51 12.03
CA ARG A 101 26.05 -21.63 12.97
C ARG A 101 26.66 -21.25 14.32
N GLU A 102 27.71 -20.43 14.33
CA GLU A 102 28.37 -20.00 15.56
C GLU A 102 27.40 -19.19 16.44
N ILE A 103 26.64 -18.29 15.81
CA ILE A 103 25.64 -17.49 16.52
C ILE A 103 24.49 -18.36 17.04
N LEU A 104 23.99 -19.26 16.20
CA LEU A 104 22.89 -20.15 16.53
C LEU A 104 23.23 -21.04 17.74
N GLU A 105 24.37 -21.76 17.67
CA GLU A 105 24.79 -22.70 18.72
C GLU A 105 25.19 -21.98 20.01
N ALA A 106 25.87 -20.83 19.93
CA ALA A 106 26.41 -20.16 21.12
C ALA A 106 25.42 -19.21 21.83
N PHE A 107 24.52 -18.55 21.10
CA PHE A 107 23.74 -17.44 21.65
C PHE A 107 22.23 -17.58 21.56
N ILE A 108 21.72 -18.41 20.64
CA ILE A 108 20.27 -18.58 20.43
C ILE A 108 19.78 -19.86 21.12
N VAL A 109 20.29 -21.02 20.70
CA VAL A 109 19.89 -22.34 21.20
C VAL A 109 19.93 -22.43 22.73
N PRO A 110 20.97 -21.94 23.44
CA PRO A 110 21.02 -22.02 24.91
C PRO A 110 19.93 -21.21 25.63
N LYS A 111 19.24 -20.29 24.93
CA LYS A 111 18.19 -19.44 25.50
C LYS A 111 16.78 -19.97 25.23
N VAL A 112 16.66 -21.00 24.39
CA VAL A 112 15.38 -21.61 24.02
C VAL A 112 15.08 -22.75 24.98
N ASP A 113 13.90 -22.73 25.60
CA ASP A 113 13.41 -23.82 26.44
C ASP A 113 12.70 -24.87 25.59
N PHE A 114 13.43 -25.93 25.22
CA PHE A 114 12.91 -27.04 24.41
C PHE A 114 11.83 -27.89 25.11
N ASN A 115 11.53 -27.64 26.39
CA ASN A 115 10.41 -28.29 27.09
C ASN A 115 9.08 -27.54 26.91
N LYS A 116 9.09 -26.38 26.26
CA LYS A 116 7.90 -25.56 26.00
C LYS A 116 7.49 -25.65 24.54
N THR A 117 6.22 -25.34 24.27
CA THR A 117 5.79 -25.11 22.90
C THR A 117 6.44 -23.85 22.34
N ASN A 118 6.53 -23.73 21.02
CA ASN A 118 7.07 -22.53 20.37
C ASN A 118 6.39 -21.23 20.82
N LYS A 119 5.10 -21.28 21.18
CA LYS A 119 4.34 -20.11 21.64
C LYS A 119 4.66 -19.74 23.08
N ASP A 120 4.94 -20.74 23.92
CA ASP A 120 5.19 -20.53 25.36
C ASP A 120 6.66 -20.19 25.65
N ASP A 121 7.59 -20.58 24.77
CA ASP A 121 8.96 -20.11 24.81
C ASP A 121 9.08 -18.71 24.19
N LYS A 122 9.39 -17.72 25.03
CA LYS A 122 9.45 -16.31 24.62
C LYS A 122 10.49 -16.07 23.53
N ILE A 123 11.63 -16.77 23.54
CA ILE A 123 12.70 -16.56 22.58
C ILE A 123 12.27 -17.09 21.20
N MET A 124 11.79 -18.33 21.15
CA MET A 124 11.24 -18.94 19.94
C MET A 124 10.08 -18.14 19.38
N ASN A 125 9.10 -17.78 20.23
CA ASN A 125 7.95 -16.99 19.79
C ASN A 125 8.40 -15.65 19.18
N ASN A 126 9.28 -14.92 19.87
CA ASN A 126 9.78 -13.64 19.37
C ASN A 126 10.51 -13.78 18.02
N LEU A 127 11.38 -14.77 17.87
CA LEU A 127 12.07 -15.01 16.60
C LEU A 127 11.10 -15.32 15.44
N GLN A 128 9.93 -15.91 15.73
CA GLN A 128 8.91 -16.21 14.74
C GLN A 128 7.98 -15.03 14.44
N THR A 129 7.70 -14.17 15.43
CA THR A 129 6.63 -13.17 15.32
C THR A 129 7.11 -11.73 15.15
N LEU A 130 8.31 -11.38 15.64
CA LEU A 130 8.81 -9.98 15.59
C LEU A 130 8.81 -9.40 14.17
N PRO A 131 9.26 -10.11 13.11
CA PRO A 131 9.18 -9.58 11.74
C PRO A 131 7.78 -9.18 11.25
N PHE A 132 6.75 -9.68 11.93
CA PHE A 132 5.34 -9.51 11.59
C PHE A 132 4.58 -8.63 12.59
N GLU A 133 5.25 -7.76 13.35
CA GLU A 133 4.59 -6.80 14.25
C GLU A 133 3.56 -5.91 13.53
N SER A 134 3.76 -5.62 12.25
CA SER A 134 2.87 -4.82 11.41
C SER A 134 1.69 -5.61 10.82
N PHE A 135 1.48 -6.88 11.20
CA PHE A 135 0.49 -7.79 10.61
C PHE A 135 -0.91 -7.18 10.53
N ASP A 136 -1.44 -6.67 11.65
CA ASP A 136 -2.80 -6.11 11.70
C ASP A 136 -2.94 -4.90 10.76
N LYS A 137 -1.88 -4.10 10.63
CA LYS A 137 -1.88 -2.95 9.73
C LYS A 137 -1.86 -3.38 8.27
N ILE A 138 -1.10 -4.42 7.94
CA ILE A 138 -1.06 -5.02 6.59
C ILE A 138 -2.43 -5.59 6.22
N ILE A 139 -3.08 -6.33 7.13
CA ILE A 139 -4.43 -6.85 6.89
C ILE A 139 -5.43 -5.71 6.66
N SER A 140 -5.41 -4.67 7.51
CA SER A 140 -6.29 -3.50 7.33
C SER A 140 -6.06 -2.77 5.99
N LEU A 141 -4.80 -2.65 5.54
CA LEU A 141 -4.49 -2.07 4.23
C LEU A 141 -4.96 -2.96 3.07
N SER A 142 -4.91 -4.28 3.24
CA SER A 142 -5.44 -5.22 2.26
C SER A 142 -6.96 -5.18 2.16
N GLU A 143 -7.66 -5.14 3.29
CA GLU A 143 -9.12 -4.95 3.35
C GLU A 143 -9.55 -3.63 2.69
N GLY A 144 -8.73 -2.58 2.84
CA GLY A 144 -8.91 -1.30 2.15
C GLY A 144 -8.60 -1.31 0.65
N GLY A 145 -8.15 -2.44 0.08
CA GLY A 145 -7.82 -2.60 -1.33
C GLY A 145 -6.46 -2.02 -1.75
N TYR A 146 -5.59 -1.69 -0.79
CA TYR A 146 -4.27 -1.12 -1.06
C TYR A 146 -3.19 -2.18 -1.31
N ILE A 147 -3.48 -3.44 -0.99
CA ILE A 147 -2.64 -4.61 -1.28
C ILE A 147 -3.45 -5.55 -2.16
N SER A 148 -2.88 -5.96 -3.31
CA SER A 148 -3.54 -6.91 -4.19
C SER A 148 -3.63 -8.29 -3.55
N LYS A 149 -4.62 -9.08 -3.98
CA LYS A 149 -4.82 -10.47 -3.53
C LYS A 149 -3.53 -11.29 -3.62
N ASP A 150 -2.87 -11.28 -4.78
CA ASP A 150 -1.64 -12.05 -5.01
C ASP A 150 -0.52 -11.65 -4.04
N LYS A 151 -0.39 -10.36 -3.73
CA LYS A 151 0.62 -9.87 -2.77
C LYS A 151 0.28 -10.26 -1.33
N LEU A 152 -1.01 -10.26 -0.96
CA LEU A 152 -1.44 -10.76 0.33
C LEU A 152 -1.18 -12.28 0.46
N GLU A 153 -1.47 -13.07 -0.57
CA GLU A 153 -1.22 -14.52 -0.56
C GLU A 153 0.26 -14.83 -0.37
N ILE A 154 1.14 -14.12 -1.06
CA ILE A 154 2.59 -14.24 -0.90
C ILE A 154 3.02 -13.87 0.53
N TYR A 155 2.53 -12.75 1.06
CA TYR A 155 2.81 -12.33 2.44
C TYR A 155 2.43 -13.39 3.48
N LEU A 156 1.21 -13.95 3.37
CA LEU A 156 0.73 -14.99 4.27
C LEU A 156 1.53 -16.30 4.13
N SER A 157 1.93 -16.64 2.91
CA SER A 157 2.78 -17.80 2.62
C SER A 157 4.16 -17.64 3.27
N ILE A 158 4.82 -16.49 3.06
CA ILE A 158 6.11 -16.15 3.69
C ILE A 158 5.99 -16.23 5.21
N LYS A 159 4.94 -15.64 5.81
CA LYS A 159 4.73 -15.69 7.27
C LYS A 159 4.67 -17.10 7.83
N LYS A 160 3.96 -17.99 7.14
CA LYS A 160 3.84 -19.40 7.55
C LYS A 160 5.16 -20.15 7.38
N GLU A 161 5.80 -19.99 6.22
CA GLU A 161 7.04 -20.69 5.89
C GLU A 161 8.19 -20.23 6.79
N PHE A 162 8.27 -18.93 7.06
CA PHE A 162 9.24 -18.34 7.97
C PHE A 162 9.17 -18.95 9.37
N ALA A 163 7.99 -18.98 9.99
CA ALA A 163 7.84 -19.55 11.33
C ALA A 163 8.27 -21.02 11.39
N LEU A 164 8.00 -21.77 10.31
CA LEU A 164 8.38 -23.17 10.19
C LEU A 164 9.89 -23.34 9.99
N VAL A 165 10.51 -22.55 9.11
CA VAL A 165 11.97 -22.56 8.90
C VAL A 165 12.72 -22.17 10.17
N VAL A 166 12.29 -21.12 10.88
CA VAL A 166 12.85 -20.73 12.18
C VAL A 166 12.77 -21.89 13.18
N SER A 167 11.60 -22.52 13.31
CA SER A 167 11.41 -23.70 14.17
C SER A 167 12.40 -24.80 13.83
N MET A 168 12.54 -25.14 12.54
CA MET A 168 13.39 -26.23 12.09
C MET A 168 14.87 -25.93 12.34
N LYS A 169 15.36 -24.73 11.99
CA LYS A 169 16.76 -24.35 12.18
C LYS A 169 17.19 -24.41 13.65
N ILE A 170 16.30 -24.02 14.56
CA ILE A 170 16.59 -24.04 16.01
C ILE A 170 16.44 -25.46 16.59
N THR A 171 15.37 -26.19 16.22
CA THR A 171 15.12 -27.54 16.75
C THR A 171 16.18 -28.54 16.30
N PHE A 172 16.60 -28.44 15.04
CA PHE A 172 17.56 -29.35 14.42
C PHE A 172 18.91 -28.67 14.22
N PHE A 173 19.31 -27.81 15.17
CA PHE A 173 20.55 -27.01 15.06
C PHE A 173 21.82 -27.87 14.96
N ASP A 174 21.80 -29.10 15.49
CA ASP A 174 22.90 -30.04 15.51
C ASP A 174 22.85 -31.06 14.37
N ILE A 175 21.89 -30.94 13.44
CA ILE A 175 21.68 -31.91 12.35
C ILE A 175 22.90 -32.05 11.43
N ASP A 176 23.78 -31.07 11.40
CA ASP A 176 25.06 -31.15 10.68
C ASP A 176 26.02 -32.21 11.23
N LYS A 177 25.82 -32.67 12.47
CA LYS A 177 26.61 -33.73 13.11
C LYS A 177 26.04 -35.12 12.81
N ALA A 178 24.93 -35.20 12.09
CA ALA A 178 24.24 -36.43 11.78
C ALA A 178 25.04 -37.35 10.84
N GLN A 179 24.96 -38.65 11.10
CA GLN A 179 25.60 -39.69 10.27
C GLN A 179 24.58 -40.63 9.62
N GLY A 180 23.30 -40.59 10.05
CA GLY A 180 22.25 -41.43 9.51
C GLY A 180 21.62 -40.86 8.23
N LEU A 181 21.38 -41.72 7.23
CA LEU A 181 20.78 -41.33 5.94
C LEU A 181 19.49 -40.51 6.09
N LYS A 182 18.60 -40.88 7.03
CA LYS A 182 17.35 -40.13 7.27
C LYS A 182 17.59 -38.71 7.77
N GLN A 183 18.58 -38.52 8.64
CA GLN A 183 18.93 -37.21 9.18
C GLN A 183 19.60 -36.34 8.10
N ILE A 184 20.41 -36.94 7.23
CA ILE A 184 21.00 -36.25 6.06
C ILE A 184 19.90 -35.75 5.12
N LEU A 185 18.94 -36.61 4.74
CA LEU A 185 17.82 -36.22 3.89
C LEU A 185 16.97 -35.10 4.52
N TYR A 186 16.77 -35.18 5.83
CA TYR A 186 16.01 -34.16 6.55
C TYR A 186 16.77 -32.82 6.62
N LYS A 187 18.10 -32.85 6.76
CA LYS A 187 18.94 -31.65 6.64
C LYS A 187 18.79 -31.01 5.27
N GLU A 188 18.90 -31.80 4.20
CA GLU A 188 18.75 -31.30 2.83
C GLU A 188 17.39 -30.63 2.61
N GLU A 189 16.31 -31.18 3.19
CA GLU A 189 14.99 -30.55 3.16
C GLU A 189 14.96 -29.20 3.89
N ILE A 190 15.54 -29.13 5.09
CA ILE A 190 15.62 -27.88 5.88
C ILE A 190 16.40 -26.81 5.11
N ASP A 191 17.58 -27.18 4.58
CA ASP A 191 18.44 -26.25 3.84
C ASP A 191 17.74 -25.77 2.56
N ARG A 192 17.11 -26.67 1.80
CA ARG A 192 16.32 -26.30 0.62
C ARG A 192 15.24 -25.28 0.97
N ARG A 193 14.44 -25.54 2.00
CA ARG A 193 13.36 -24.61 2.41
C ARG A 193 13.90 -23.26 2.89
N PHE A 194 15.03 -23.27 3.61
CA PHE A 194 15.71 -22.07 4.05
C PHE A 194 16.15 -21.20 2.86
N TYR A 195 16.82 -21.78 1.87
CA TYR A 195 17.25 -21.05 0.68
C TYR A 195 16.09 -20.64 -0.23
N ASP A 196 15.08 -21.50 -0.41
CA ASP A 196 13.87 -21.18 -1.17
C ASP A 196 13.13 -19.97 -0.56
N LEU A 197 13.04 -19.93 0.78
CA LEU A 197 12.43 -18.81 1.50
C LEU A 197 13.24 -17.51 1.32
N ILE A 198 14.57 -17.56 1.48
CA ILE A 198 15.44 -16.40 1.26
C ILE A 198 15.29 -15.86 -0.16
N ASN A 199 15.30 -16.74 -1.17
CA ASN A 199 15.13 -16.35 -2.57
C ASN A 199 13.75 -15.73 -2.82
N THR A 200 12.69 -16.31 -2.26
CA THR A 200 11.33 -15.78 -2.35
C THR A 200 11.24 -14.37 -1.75
N ILE A 201 11.80 -14.17 -0.55
CA ILE A 201 11.80 -12.88 0.13
C ILE A 201 12.60 -11.83 -0.66
N ASN A 202 13.80 -12.18 -1.13
CA ASN A 202 14.63 -11.28 -1.93
C ASN A 202 13.95 -10.85 -3.24
N ASN A 203 13.30 -11.79 -3.93
CA ASN A 203 12.52 -11.49 -5.12
C ASN A 203 11.39 -10.51 -4.81
N GLU A 204 10.65 -10.73 -3.72
CA GLU A 204 9.56 -9.83 -3.31
C GLU A 204 10.06 -8.43 -2.92
N ILE A 205 11.16 -8.32 -2.19
CA ILE A 205 11.79 -7.02 -1.91
C ILE A 205 12.14 -6.31 -3.21
N SER A 206 12.75 -7.01 -4.17
CA SER A 206 13.12 -6.42 -5.46
C SER A 206 11.90 -5.89 -6.23
N PHE A 207 10.76 -6.59 -6.16
CA PHE A 207 9.51 -6.14 -6.77
C PHE A 207 8.91 -4.91 -6.08
N LEU A 208 9.12 -4.78 -4.77
CA LEU A 208 8.63 -3.64 -3.98
C LEU A 208 9.51 -2.39 -4.14
N THR A 209 10.82 -2.54 -4.40
CA THR A 209 11.76 -1.41 -4.52
C THR A 209 11.97 -0.90 -5.95
N ASN A 210 11.73 -1.74 -6.97
CA ASN A 210 11.98 -1.36 -8.37
C ASN A 210 10.77 -0.70 -9.09
N ARG A 211 9.79 -0.16 -8.34
CA ARG A 211 8.60 0.54 -8.89
C ARG A 211 8.12 1.69 -8.00
#